data_AF-A0A081LBG6-F1
#
_entry.id   AF-A0A081LBG6-F1
#
_cell.length_a   1.000
_cell.length_b   1.000
_cell.length_c   1.000
_cell.angle_alpha   90.00
_cell.angle_beta   90.00
_cell.angle_gamma   90.00
#
_symmetry.space_group_name_H-M   'P 1'
#
loop_
_entity.id
_entity.type
_entity.pdbx_description
1 polymer ?
#
loop_
_entity_poly.entity_id
_entity_poly.type
_entity_poly.pdbx_seq_one_letter_code
_entity_poly.pdbx_strand_id
1 'polypeptide(L)'
;MRKENDNMKYAIPYDHLEEELVTEGTMYTLELSKLLFHFKKVKESANKYRLELSDEDFKRFFRLHVSGVDIDWIMHIISTYEKSFTDTLVQYITG
;
A
#
# COMPACT_ATOMS: atom_id res chain seq x y z
N MET A 1 -18.76 7.77 -32.31
CA MET A 1 -18.66 8.20 -30.90
C MET A 1 -17.41 7.56 -30.29
N ARG A 2 -16.80 8.25 -29.32
CA ARG A 2 -15.41 8.03 -28.84
C ARG A 2 -15.16 6.61 -28.34
N LYS A 3 -13.95 6.11 -28.63
CA LYS A 3 -13.36 4.88 -28.11
C LYS A 3 -13.35 4.93 -26.58
N GLU A 4 -13.94 3.94 -25.94
CA GLU A 4 -13.78 3.72 -24.49
C GLU A 4 -12.31 3.39 -24.26
N ASN A 5 -11.65 4.19 -23.43
CA ASN A 5 -10.24 4.07 -23.15
C ASN A 5 -9.96 2.72 -22.48
N ASP A 6 -9.06 1.97 -23.11
CA ASP A 6 -8.27 0.91 -22.51
C ASP A 6 -7.71 1.37 -21.15
N ASN A 7 -8.40 1.02 -20.09
CA ASN A 7 -7.94 1.18 -18.72
C ASN A 7 -8.29 -0.10 -17.98
N MET A 8 -7.83 -1.24 -18.51
CA MET A 8 -7.53 -2.39 -17.67
C MET A 8 -6.46 -1.91 -16.69
N LYS A 9 -6.91 -1.27 -15.61
CA LYS A 9 -6.08 -0.96 -14.45
C LYS A 9 -5.52 -2.30 -14.00
N TYR A 10 -4.19 -2.42 -14.00
CA TYR A 10 -3.52 -3.42 -13.18
C TYR A 10 -4.15 -3.26 -11.78
N ALA A 11 -4.93 -4.25 -11.38
CA ALA A 11 -5.69 -4.23 -10.15
C ALA A 11 -5.25 -5.46 -9.39
N ILE A 12 -4.13 -5.33 -8.67
CA ILE A 12 -3.66 -6.40 -7.81
C ILE A 12 -4.75 -6.62 -6.74
N PRO A 13 -5.38 -7.80 -6.70
CA PRO A 13 -6.47 -8.07 -5.78
C PRO A 13 -5.87 -8.40 -4.41
N TYR A 14 -5.97 -7.44 -3.50
CA TYR A 14 -5.64 -7.64 -2.08
C TYR A 14 -6.89 -7.88 -1.23
N ASP A 15 -8.05 -8.11 -1.87
CA ASP A 15 -9.36 -8.13 -1.20
C ASP A 15 -9.45 -9.25 -0.15
N HIS A 16 -8.64 -10.31 -0.27
CA HIS A 16 -8.49 -11.36 0.74
C HIS A 16 -7.85 -10.88 2.05
N LEU A 17 -7.05 -9.80 2.01
CA LEU A 17 -6.43 -9.19 3.18
C LEU A 17 -7.32 -8.14 3.86
N GLU A 18 -8.39 -7.70 3.22
CA GLU A 18 -9.26 -6.65 3.77
C GLU A 18 -9.91 -7.10 5.08
N GLU A 19 -10.52 -8.29 5.09
CA GLU A 19 -11.14 -8.86 6.29
C GLU A 19 -10.11 -9.14 7.40
N GLU A 20 -8.93 -9.65 7.03
CA GLU A 20 -7.85 -9.94 7.97
C GLU A 20 -7.33 -8.65 8.64
N LEU A 21 -7.07 -7.61 7.84
CA LEU A 21 -6.54 -6.33 8.34
C LEU A 21 -7.58 -5.49 9.07
N VAL A 22 -8.86 -5.60 8.70
CA VAL A 22 -9.97 -5.01 9.47
C VAL A 22 -10.09 -5.68 10.83
N THR A 23 -9.89 -7.00 10.89
CA THR A 23 -9.92 -7.77 12.14
C THR A 23 -8.71 -7.45 13.01
N GLU A 24 -7.48 -7.42 12.46
CA GLU A 24 -6.27 -6.95 13.15
C GLU A 24 -6.37 -5.46 13.55
N GLY A 25 -7.09 -4.66 12.77
CA GLY A 25 -7.35 -3.24 13.00
C GLY A 25 -8.02 -2.92 14.35
N THR A 26 -8.74 -3.89 14.93
CA THR A 26 -9.27 -3.79 16.30
C THR A 26 -8.17 -3.62 17.36
N MET A 27 -6.94 -4.02 17.04
CA MET A 27 -5.75 -3.84 17.88
C MET A 27 -5.23 -2.39 17.87
N TYR A 28 -5.62 -1.58 16.88
CA TYR A 28 -5.23 -0.17 16.76
C TYR A 28 -6.29 0.81 17.30
N THR A 29 -7.41 0.33 17.86
CA THR A 29 -8.54 1.18 18.33
C THR A 29 -9.04 2.19 17.29
N LEU A 30 -8.88 1.89 16.00
CA LEU A 30 -9.31 2.74 14.89
C LEU A 30 -10.74 2.38 14.47
N GLU A 31 -11.53 3.41 14.15
CA GLU A 31 -12.82 3.23 13.47
C GLU A 31 -12.64 2.47 12.15
N LEU A 32 -13.59 1.59 11.82
CA LEU A 32 -13.59 0.78 10.60
C LEU A 32 -13.32 1.62 9.33
N SER A 33 -13.92 2.81 9.25
CA SER A 33 -13.74 3.74 8.13
C SER A 33 -12.28 4.19 7.96
N LYS A 34 -11.53 4.35 9.05
CA LYS A 34 -10.10 4.69 9.01
C LYS A 34 -9.27 3.49 8.56
N LEU A 35 -9.58 2.29 9.03
CA LEU A 35 -8.90 1.06 8.59
C LEU A 35 -9.06 0.85 7.08
N LEU A 36 -10.28 0.98 6.57
CA LEU A 36 -10.57 0.90 5.13
C LEU A 36 -9.86 2.01 4.34
N PHE A 37 -9.74 3.21 4.91
CA PHE A 37 -8.96 4.29 4.30
C PHE A 37 -7.48 3.90 4.15
N HIS A 38 -6.84 3.38 5.20
CA HIS A 38 -5.44 2.97 5.12
C HIS A 38 -5.23 1.81 4.15
N PHE A 39 -6.12 0.81 4.17
CA PHE A 39 -6.08 -0.33 3.24
C PHE A 39 -6.17 0.14 1.78
N LYS A 40 -7.18 0.95 1.48
CA LYS A 40 -7.39 1.50 0.13
C LYS A 40 -6.19 2.32 -0.32
N LYS A 41 -5.56 3.09 0.57
CA LYS A 41 -4.36 3.87 0.24
C LYS A 41 -3.20 2.98 -0.16
N VAL A 42 -2.88 1.95 0.63
CA VAL A 42 -1.80 0.99 0.28
C VAL A 42 -2.08 0.32 -1.07
N LYS A 43 -3.32 -0.14 -1.29
CA LYS A 43 -3.73 -0.75 -2.58
C LYS A 43 -3.59 0.22 -3.74
N GLU A 44 -4.05 1.46 -3.60
CA GLU A 44 -3.94 2.49 -4.64
C GLU A 44 -2.48 2.80 -4.97
N SER A 45 -1.62 2.95 -3.95
CA SER A 45 -0.19 3.23 -4.12
C SER A 45 0.55 2.07 -4.80
N ALA A 46 0.31 0.83 -4.37
CA ALA A 46 0.91 -0.35 -5.00
C ALA A 46 0.55 -0.44 -6.49
N ASN A 47 -0.74 -0.23 -6.82
CA ASN A 47 -1.19 -0.24 -8.22
C ASN A 47 -0.64 0.96 -9.02
N LYS A 48 -0.54 2.15 -8.42
CA LYS A 48 0.05 3.34 -9.05
C LYS A 48 1.49 3.09 -9.50
N TYR A 49 2.28 2.42 -8.67
CA TYR A 49 3.69 2.12 -8.93
C TYR A 49 3.94 0.72 -9.50
N ARG A 50 2.86 -0.02 -9.83
CA ARG A 50 2.91 -1.38 -10.39
C ARG A 50 3.75 -2.35 -9.54
N LEU A 51 3.66 -2.23 -8.21
CA LEU A 51 4.37 -3.08 -7.26
C LEU A 51 3.50 -4.27 -6.88
N GLU A 52 3.96 -5.48 -7.21
CA GLU A 52 3.40 -6.73 -6.71
C GLU A 52 3.97 -7.01 -5.31
N LEU A 53 3.26 -6.52 -4.30
CA LEU A 53 3.61 -6.77 -2.90
C LEU A 53 3.17 -8.16 -2.49
N SER A 54 4.03 -8.85 -1.73
CA SER A 54 3.61 -9.99 -0.92
C SER A 54 2.59 -9.55 0.15
N ASP A 55 1.80 -10.49 0.67
CA ASP A 55 0.86 -10.20 1.75
C ASP A 55 1.56 -9.57 2.97
N GLU A 56 2.75 -10.05 3.32
CA GLU A 56 3.54 -9.52 4.45
C GLU A 56 4.04 -8.10 4.17
N ASP A 57 4.48 -7.79 2.95
CA ASP A 57 4.89 -6.43 2.59
C ASP A 57 3.69 -5.48 2.58
N PHE A 58 2.53 -5.93 2.08
CA PHE A 58 1.29 -5.15 2.16
C PHE A 58 0.94 -4.81 3.61
N LYS A 59 0.98 -5.81 4.52
CA LYS A 59 0.75 -5.60 5.96
C LYS A 59 1.76 -4.62 6.56
N ARG A 60 3.03 -4.67 6.16
CA ARG A 60 4.06 -3.70 6.61
C ARG A 60 3.74 -2.29 6.14
N PHE A 61 3.40 -2.09 4.87
CA PHE A 61 3.00 -0.79 4.35
C PHE A 61 1.73 -0.25 5.02
N PHE A 62 0.77 -1.14 5.30
CA PHE A 62 -0.43 -0.78 6.06
C PHE A 62 -0.07 -0.24 7.44
N ARG A 63 0.76 -0.96 8.20
CA ARG A 63 1.22 -0.51 9.54
C ARG A 63 1.99 0.81 9.49
N LEU A 64 2.81 1.01 8.45
CA LEU A 64 3.55 2.26 8.25
C LEU A 64 2.60 3.44 7.99
N HIS A 65 1.62 3.26 7.11
CA HIS A 65 0.67 4.32 6.78
C HIS A 65 -0.26 4.65 7.96
N VAL A 66 -0.67 3.64 8.74
CA VAL A 66 -1.37 3.85 10.03
C VAL A 66 -0.53 4.70 10.99
N SER A 67 0.80 4.52 10.98
CA SER A 67 1.74 5.27 11.81
C SER A 67 2.11 6.66 11.25
N GLY A 68 1.49 7.10 10.14
CA GLY A 68 1.71 8.41 9.54
C GLY A 68 2.93 8.50 8.62
N VAL A 69 3.51 7.37 8.21
CA VAL A 69 4.63 7.34 7.27
C VAL A 69 4.14 7.55 5.83
N ASP A 70 4.89 8.33 5.04
CA ASP A 70 4.61 8.53 3.62
C ASP A 70 5.00 7.29 2.79
N ILE A 71 4.04 6.37 2.69
CA ILE A 71 4.20 5.13 1.90
C ILE A 71 4.27 5.40 0.39
N ASP A 72 3.74 6.53 -0.09
CA ASP A 72 3.71 6.88 -1.51
C ASP A 72 5.11 7.23 -1.99
N TRP A 73 5.90 7.90 -1.14
CA TRP A 73 7.32 8.13 -1.37
C TRP A 73 8.11 6.82 -1.36
N ILE A 74 7.90 5.95 -0.37
CA ILE A 74 8.65 4.68 -0.26
C ILE A 74 8.40 3.81 -1.49
N MET A 75 7.14 3.63 -1.89
CA MET A 75 6.80 2.85 -3.07
C MET A 75 7.31 3.46 -4.38
N HIS A 76 7.34 4.80 -4.48
CA HIS A 76 7.97 5.48 -5.61
C HIS A 76 9.46 5.13 -5.72
N ILE A 77 10.20 5.15 -4.60
CA ILE A 77 11.63 4.83 -4.60
C ILE A 77 11.87 3.36 -4.96
N ILE A 78 11.10 2.43 -4.38
CA ILE A 78 11.19 1.00 -4.71
C ILE A 78 10.95 0.77 -6.20
N SER A 79 9.89 1.37 -6.75
CA SER A 79 9.53 1.23 -8.16
C SER A 79 10.53 1.87 -9.12
N THR A 80 11.05 3.05 -8.78
CA THR A 80 11.92 3.84 -9.67
C THR A 80 13.36 3.34 -9.67
N TYR A 81 13.85 2.90 -8.52
CA TYR A 81 15.25 2.54 -8.32
C TYR A 81 15.47 1.04 -8.08
N GLU A 82 14.40 0.22 -8.18
CA GLU A 82 14.42 -1.23 -7.96
C GLU A 82 15.07 -1.62 -6.62
N LYS A 83 14.95 -0.75 -5.61
CA LYS A 83 15.51 -0.98 -4.27
C LYS A 83 14.66 -1.96 -3.48
N SER A 84 15.30 -2.69 -2.58
CA SER A 84 14.55 -3.46 -1.60
C SER A 84 13.76 -2.54 -0.66
N PHE A 85 12.68 -3.08 -0.09
CA PHE A 85 11.89 -2.39 0.94
C PHE A 85 12.76 -1.95 2.12
N THR A 86 13.64 -2.83 2.60
CA THR A 86 14.56 -2.56 3.71
C THR A 86 15.51 -1.40 3.40
N ASP A 87 16.15 -1.41 2.23
CA ASP A 87 17.09 -0.34 1.84
C ASP A 87 16.39 1.02 1.76
N THR A 88 15.15 1.01 1.25
CA THR A 88 14.34 2.22 1.14
C THR A 88 13.91 2.74 2.50
N LEU A 89 13.56 1.85 3.44
CA LEU A 89 13.25 2.25 4.82
C LEU A 89 14.44 2.84 5.55
N VAL A 90 15.63 2.25 5.40
CA VAL A 90 16.85 2.83 5.96
C VAL A 90 17.06 4.24 5.42
N GLN A 91 16.93 4.42 4.10
CA GLN A 91 17.05 5.74 3.47
C GLN A 91 16.01 6.74 3.99
N TYR A 92 14.75 6.33 4.20
CA TYR A 92 13.69 7.19 4.74
C TYR A 92 14.00 7.69 6.17
N ILE A 93 14.62 6.85 7.00
CA ILE A 93 14.91 7.19 8.40
C ILE A 93 16.18 8.02 8.52
N THR A 94 17.18 7.77 7.66
CA THR A 94 18.49 8.43 7.73
C THR A 94 18.63 9.69 6.88
N GLY A 95 17.69 9.93 5.95
CA GLY A 95 17.70 11.07 5.02
C GLY A 95 16.95 12.27 5.56
#